data_AF-A0A7Y2FVS3-F1
#
_entry.id   AF-A0A7Y2FVS3-F1
#
_cell.length_a   1.000
_cell.length_b   1.000
_cell.length_c   1.000
_cell.angle_alpha   90.00
_cell.angle_beta   90.00
_cell.angle_gamma   90.00
#
_symmetry.space_group_name_H-M   'P 1'
#
loop_
_entity.id
_entity.type
_entity.pdbx_description
1 polymer ?
#
loop_
_entity_poly.entity_id
_entity_poly.type
_entity_poly.pdbx_seq_one_letter_code
_entity_poly.pdbx_strand_id
1 'polypeptide(L)'
;MGLQILKGSVETVTLNQEFRKLELLPYITYFIPDNKTDKIQSPNDLPLTVFQPLLKVSAPLSGENAWLHFSIDKNEYTDDVILVTRLGNYQNAFTLYVENSSGGWNRSEYDYRSSIKDREFSTGEAALRIKLEKDQQNILLHIHSAKWFTSDWILFSPESYRSHRNLTKALLWFYISLILIFCIISLASSIIFRARLPAIFAVYALSMGLYILLESNKLTELFFPNHMSIGHLLGAYILGILTFSSTIYFREICKNGILPKWLNRSFLFLIILTIIYLITVALGIVKGVSVFSMLLFYFMSILFIWGAWINFRINTPMRWILAGIFIMIISGTLIDFHAQNFIYAPWSYYTVIPALTIELIFVAIGTLLAVNVERKKLITTRDQNIKLKDNVSRLQTEVDHTMTAYQALVNRSGKETLEAPESYFENPLSAREFQILHLLSTSKSNQEIADQLHLSRNTIKTHLKKIYLKLDAHDRKEAVERAKEYKLL
;
A
#
# COMPACT_ATOMS: atom_id res chain seq x y z
N MET A 1 -6.36 15.05 -43.63
CA MET A 1 -6.86 13.81 -44.27
C MET A 1 -7.35 12.81 -43.22
N GLY A 2 -8.31 13.19 -42.36
CA GLY A 2 -8.63 12.34 -41.20
C GLY A 2 -9.89 12.73 -40.42
N LEU A 3 -10.96 13.14 -41.10
CA LEU A 3 -12.24 13.43 -40.43
C LEU A 3 -13.48 13.27 -41.36
N GLN A 4 -13.41 12.38 -42.36
CA GLN A 4 -14.50 12.17 -43.33
C GLN A 4 -14.84 10.70 -43.62
N ILE A 5 -14.63 9.79 -42.66
CA ILE A 5 -15.03 8.37 -42.76
C ILE A 5 -15.93 7.99 -41.57
N LEU A 6 -16.97 8.77 -41.31
CA LEU A 6 -18.01 8.45 -40.30
C LEU A 6 -19.44 8.69 -40.81
N LYS A 7 -19.66 8.52 -42.12
CA LYS A 7 -21.00 8.47 -42.71
C LYS A 7 -21.03 7.42 -43.82
N GLY A 8 -21.42 6.20 -43.48
CA GLY A 8 -21.66 5.14 -44.44
C GLY A 8 -22.16 3.88 -43.75
N SER A 9 -23.45 3.60 -43.94
CA SER A 9 -24.15 2.32 -43.75
C SER A 9 -24.00 1.60 -42.40
N VAL A 10 -25.01 1.80 -41.57
CA VAL A 10 -25.52 0.80 -40.61
C VAL A 10 -25.86 -0.47 -41.39
N GLU A 11 -24.92 -1.41 -41.46
CA GLU A 11 -25.20 -2.83 -41.63
C GLU A 11 -24.94 -3.51 -40.29
N THR A 12 -25.93 -3.45 -39.41
CA THR A 12 -26.08 -4.29 -38.23
C THR A 12 -26.42 -5.72 -38.63
N VAL A 13 -25.58 -6.36 -39.45
CA VAL A 13 -25.70 -7.77 -39.82
C VAL A 13 -24.29 -8.35 -39.92
N THR A 14 -24.08 -9.47 -39.20
CA THR A 14 -22.92 -10.40 -39.22
C THR A 14 -21.79 -10.33 -38.18
N LEU A 15 -21.71 -9.36 -37.26
CA LEU A 15 -20.77 -9.51 -36.13
C LEU A 15 -21.32 -10.43 -35.02
N ASN A 16 -22.63 -10.55 -34.87
CA ASN A 16 -23.24 -11.39 -33.81
C ASN A 16 -23.17 -12.91 -34.07
N GLN A 17 -22.95 -13.33 -35.33
CA GLN A 17 -22.90 -14.76 -35.69
C GLN A 17 -21.50 -15.35 -35.62
N GLU A 18 -20.45 -14.57 -35.91
CA GLU A 18 -19.07 -15.02 -35.71
C GLU A 18 -18.68 -15.03 -34.23
N PHE A 19 -19.20 -14.11 -33.41
CA PHE A 19 -19.00 -14.14 -31.96
C PHE A 19 -19.71 -15.32 -31.27
N ARG A 20 -20.83 -15.84 -31.82
CA ARG A 20 -21.47 -17.08 -31.34
C ARG A 20 -20.59 -18.33 -31.46
N LYS A 21 -19.62 -18.34 -32.38
CA LYS A 21 -18.73 -19.51 -32.56
C LYS A 21 -17.55 -19.52 -31.57
N LEU A 22 -17.29 -18.41 -30.88
CA LEU A 22 -16.13 -18.26 -30.00
C LEU A 22 -16.47 -18.31 -28.50
N GLU A 23 -17.75 -18.29 -28.13
CA GLU A 23 -18.22 -18.43 -26.74
C GLU A 23 -19.46 -19.36 -26.67
N LEU A 24 -19.20 -20.65 -26.43
CA LEU A 24 -20.20 -21.68 -26.08
C LEU A 24 -20.68 -21.46 -24.64
N LEU A 25 -21.48 -20.41 -24.43
CA LEU A 25 -21.98 -20.05 -23.10
C LEU A 25 -23.32 -20.70 -22.81
N PRO A 26 -23.50 -21.28 -21.61
CA PRO A 26 -24.80 -21.78 -21.19
C PRO A 26 -25.81 -20.62 -21.16
N TYR A 27 -27.05 -20.88 -21.59
CA TYR A 27 -28.12 -19.89 -21.46
C TYR A 27 -28.48 -19.78 -19.98
N ILE A 28 -27.99 -18.72 -19.33
CA ILE A 28 -28.32 -18.40 -17.94
C ILE A 28 -29.51 -17.46 -17.92
N THR A 29 -30.54 -17.83 -17.17
CA THR A 29 -31.70 -16.99 -16.94
C THR A 29 -31.98 -16.91 -15.44
N TYR A 30 -32.57 -15.80 -14.97
CA TYR A 30 -32.79 -15.57 -13.54
C TYR A 30 -34.21 -15.09 -13.24
N PHE A 31 -34.66 -15.34 -12.01
CA PHE A 31 -35.94 -14.90 -11.49
C PHE A 31 -35.82 -14.55 -9.99
N ILE A 32 -36.30 -13.37 -9.60
CA ILE A 32 -36.39 -12.96 -8.21
C ILE A 32 -37.90 -12.79 -7.91
N PRO A 33 -38.49 -13.63 -7.03
CA PRO A 33 -39.90 -13.51 -6.70
C PRO A 33 -40.18 -12.21 -5.95
N ASP A 34 -41.29 -11.54 -6.27
CA ASP A 34 -41.75 -10.39 -5.48
C ASP A 34 -42.32 -10.89 -4.14
N ASN A 35 -41.84 -10.30 -3.04
CA ASN A 35 -41.99 -10.79 -1.66
C ASN A 35 -43.44 -10.92 -1.12
N LYS A 36 -44.47 -10.77 -1.96
CA LYS A 36 -45.89 -10.76 -1.54
C LYS A 36 -46.81 -11.78 -2.21
N THR A 37 -46.43 -12.50 -3.26
CA THR A 37 -47.39 -13.38 -3.97
C THR A 37 -46.88 -14.76 -4.39
N ASP A 38 -45.56 -15.02 -4.44
CA ASP A 38 -45.05 -16.27 -4.98
C ASP A 38 -44.42 -17.17 -3.90
N LYS A 39 -45.25 -17.99 -3.26
CA LYS A 39 -44.78 -19.18 -2.52
C LYS A 39 -44.41 -20.29 -3.51
N ILE A 40 -43.49 -20.01 -4.43
CA ILE A 40 -42.96 -21.02 -5.35
C ILE A 40 -42.01 -21.90 -4.52
N GLN A 41 -42.48 -23.09 -4.16
CA GLN A 41 -41.71 -24.06 -3.37
C GLN A 41 -41.14 -25.19 -4.23
N SER A 42 -41.60 -25.35 -5.47
CA SER A 42 -41.23 -26.44 -6.37
C SER A 42 -40.77 -25.93 -7.75
N PRO A 43 -39.72 -26.54 -8.34
CA PRO A 43 -39.32 -26.31 -9.73
C PRO A 43 -40.45 -26.42 -10.76
N ASN A 44 -41.44 -27.27 -10.49
CA ASN A 44 -42.56 -27.52 -11.41
C ASN A 44 -43.57 -26.37 -11.48
N ASP A 45 -43.53 -25.45 -10.51
CA ASP A 45 -44.43 -24.29 -10.45
C ASP A 45 -43.83 -23.06 -11.16
N LEU A 46 -42.61 -23.16 -11.71
CA LEU A 46 -41.90 -22.10 -12.43
C LEU A 46 -42.07 -22.27 -13.95
N PRO A 47 -42.82 -21.39 -14.62
CA PRO A 47 -42.80 -21.35 -16.08
C PRO A 47 -41.42 -20.85 -16.54
N LEU A 48 -40.75 -21.58 -17.44
CA LEU A 48 -39.46 -21.21 -18.01
C LEU A 48 -39.47 -19.82 -18.71
N THR A 49 -40.66 -19.30 -19.02
CA THR A 49 -40.90 -17.97 -19.60
C THR A 49 -40.73 -16.81 -18.62
N VAL A 50 -40.73 -17.08 -17.31
CA VAL A 50 -40.61 -16.04 -16.26
C VAL A 50 -39.15 -15.60 -16.06
N PHE A 51 -38.20 -16.44 -16.49
CA PHE A 51 -36.80 -16.12 -16.35
C PHE A 51 -36.35 -15.09 -17.39
N GLN A 52 -35.68 -14.05 -16.92
CA GLN A 52 -35.09 -13.04 -17.79
C GLN A 52 -33.69 -13.49 -18.23
N PRO A 53 -33.29 -13.24 -19.50
CA PRO A 53 -31.96 -13.58 -19.98
C PRO A 53 -30.92 -12.77 -19.21
N LEU A 54 -29.99 -13.48 -18.59
CA LEU A 54 -28.89 -12.86 -17.89
C LEU A 54 -27.77 -12.64 -18.92
N LEU A 55 -27.59 -11.40 -19.38
CA LEU A 55 -26.50 -11.04 -20.30
C LEU A 55 -25.10 -11.20 -19.66
N LYS A 56 -25.05 -11.56 -18.37
CA LYS A 56 -23.85 -11.47 -17.53
C LYS A 56 -23.86 -12.54 -16.44
N VAL A 57 -22.94 -13.51 -16.56
CA VAL A 57 -22.74 -14.63 -15.60
C VAL A 57 -22.36 -14.17 -14.18
N SER A 58 -22.06 -12.88 -14.00
CA SER A 58 -21.86 -12.21 -12.71
C SER A 58 -22.70 -10.93 -12.65
N ALA A 59 -23.96 -11.04 -12.25
CA ALA A 59 -24.75 -9.90 -11.78
C ALA A 59 -24.98 -10.09 -10.29
N PRO A 60 -24.80 -9.06 -9.43
CA PRO A 60 -25.17 -9.17 -8.03
C PRO A 60 -26.68 -9.40 -7.94
N LEU A 61 -27.09 -10.66 -7.83
CA LEU A 61 -28.48 -11.03 -7.56
C LEU A 61 -28.79 -10.62 -6.12
N SER A 62 -29.62 -9.59 -6.00
CA SER A 62 -30.03 -9.00 -4.75
C SER A 62 -31.42 -9.47 -4.38
N GLY A 63 -31.55 -10.38 -3.43
CA GLY A 63 -32.85 -10.83 -2.94
C GLY A 63 -32.75 -11.65 -1.67
N GLU A 64 -33.88 -11.89 -1.02
CA GLU A 64 -33.97 -12.85 0.08
C GLU A 64 -34.23 -14.28 -0.44
N ASN A 65 -34.85 -14.38 -1.62
CA ASN A 65 -35.02 -15.59 -2.40
C ASN A 65 -34.71 -15.30 -3.87
N ALA A 66 -33.89 -16.13 -4.51
CA ALA A 66 -33.59 -15.97 -5.95
C ALA A 66 -33.48 -17.33 -6.63
N TRP A 67 -33.99 -17.40 -7.86
CA TRP A 67 -33.91 -18.56 -8.73
C TRP A 67 -32.99 -18.28 -9.91
N LEU A 68 -32.07 -19.21 -10.14
CA LEU A 68 -31.18 -19.23 -11.28
C LEU A 68 -31.47 -20.47 -12.11
N HIS A 69 -31.45 -20.32 -13.42
CA HIS A 69 -31.67 -21.38 -14.38
C HIS A 69 -30.51 -21.45 -15.36
N PHE A 70 -29.96 -22.65 -15.55
CA PHE A 70 -28.92 -22.93 -16.52
C PHE A 70 -29.43 -24.02 -17.47
N SER A 71 -29.46 -23.71 -18.77
CA SER A 71 -29.66 -24.73 -19.81
C SER A 71 -28.30 -25.12 -20.36
N ILE A 72 -27.94 -26.40 -20.24
CA ILE A 72 -26.64 -26.94 -20.68
C ILE A 72 -26.87 -27.98 -21.77
N ASP A 73 -26.16 -27.82 -22.88
CA ASP A 73 -26.06 -28.83 -23.93
C ASP A 73 -24.89 -29.77 -23.63
N LYS A 74 -25.18 -31.07 -23.49
CA LYS A 74 -24.18 -32.10 -23.25
C LYS A 74 -23.22 -32.26 -24.43
N ASN A 75 -23.57 -31.84 -25.64
CA ASN A 75 -22.65 -31.87 -26.78
C ASN A 75 -21.55 -30.79 -26.68
N GLU A 76 -21.80 -29.73 -25.90
CA GLU A 76 -20.85 -28.63 -25.69
C GLU A 76 -19.94 -28.86 -24.46
N TYR A 77 -20.33 -29.78 -23.57
CA TYR A 77 -19.64 -30.09 -22.31
C TYR A 77 -19.28 -31.58 -22.23
N THR A 78 -18.43 -31.97 -21.27
CA THR A 78 -18.17 -33.40 -20.98
C THR A 78 -19.35 -34.05 -20.23
N ASP A 79 -19.29 -35.35 -19.93
CA ASP A 79 -20.30 -36.06 -19.11
C ASP A 79 -20.56 -35.41 -17.74
N ASP A 80 -19.65 -34.58 -17.24
CA ASP A 80 -19.81 -33.81 -16.02
C ASP A 80 -19.49 -32.33 -16.24
N VAL A 81 -20.09 -31.47 -15.41
CA VAL A 81 -19.78 -30.05 -15.29
C VAL A 81 -19.55 -29.70 -13.83
N ILE A 82 -18.68 -28.71 -13.58
CA ILE A 82 -18.39 -28.21 -12.24
C ILE A 82 -18.99 -26.81 -12.11
N LEU A 83 -20.01 -26.66 -11.26
CA LEU A 83 -20.58 -25.38 -10.89
C LEU A 83 -19.80 -24.80 -9.72
N VAL A 84 -19.07 -23.72 -9.97
CA VAL A 84 -18.32 -22.98 -8.95
C VAL A 84 -19.11 -21.74 -8.57
N THR A 85 -19.34 -21.55 -7.28
CA THR A 85 -19.95 -20.33 -6.73
C THR A 85 -19.14 -19.80 -5.58
N ARG A 86 -19.07 -18.48 -5.41
CA ARG A 86 -18.56 -17.88 -4.17
C ARG A 86 -19.72 -17.66 -3.20
N LEU A 87 -19.73 -18.43 -2.12
CA LEU A 87 -20.68 -18.26 -1.03
C LEU A 87 -20.21 -17.09 -0.17
N GLY A 88 -20.89 -15.94 -0.27
CA GLY A 88 -20.64 -14.80 0.60
C GLY A 88 -21.05 -15.07 2.04
N ASN A 89 -20.53 -14.28 2.99
CA ASN A 89 -20.74 -14.40 4.45
C ASN A 89 -22.20 -14.37 4.95
N TYR A 90 -23.18 -14.22 4.05
CA TYR A 90 -24.60 -14.11 4.38
C TYR A 90 -25.50 -15.06 3.58
N GLN A 91 -24.95 -15.90 2.69
CA GLN A 91 -25.77 -16.91 2.00
C GLN A 91 -26.09 -18.04 2.97
N ASN A 92 -27.36 -18.17 3.34
CA ASN A 92 -27.77 -19.06 4.42
C ASN A 92 -28.05 -20.49 3.94
N ALA A 93 -28.44 -20.69 2.68
CA ALA A 93 -28.46 -21.99 2.02
C ALA A 93 -28.80 -21.81 0.53
N PHE A 94 -28.43 -22.76 -0.31
CA PHE A 94 -29.01 -22.90 -1.64
C PHE A 94 -29.44 -24.34 -1.90
N THR A 95 -30.46 -24.50 -2.73
CA THR A 95 -30.96 -25.80 -3.17
C THR A 95 -30.68 -25.94 -4.66
N LEU A 96 -29.97 -27.00 -5.04
CA LEU A 96 -29.70 -27.37 -6.41
C LEU A 96 -30.74 -28.39 -6.88
N TYR A 97 -31.32 -28.14 -8.03
CA TYR A 97 -32.24 -29.03 -8.73
C TYR A 97 -31.64 -29.36 -10.09
N VAL A 98 -31.35 -30.63 -10.32
CA VAL A 98 -30.82 -31.13 -11.59
C VAL A 98 -31.89 -31.98 -12.24
N GLU A 99 -32.22 -31.70 -13.50
CA GLU A 99 -33.22 -32.49 -14.22
C GLU A 99 -32.73 -33.93 -14.44
N ASN A 100 -33.59 -34.92 -14.15
CA ASN A 100 -33.28 -36.34 -14.28
C ASN A 100 -33.66 -36.86 -15.67
N SER A 101 -33.09 -38.01 -16.05
CA SER A 101 -33.47 -38.80 -17.23
C SER A 101 -34.99 -39.02 -17.38
N SER A 102 -35.74 -39.17 -16.29
CA SER A 102 -37.20 -39.37 -16.27
C SER A 102 -38.04 -38.08 -16.38
N GLY A 103 -37.41 -36.89 -16.43
CA GLY A 103 -38.11 -35.59 -16.41
C GLY A 103 -38.49 -35.08 -15.02
N GLY A 104 -38.07 -35.77 -13.95
CA GLY A 104 -38.13 -35.26 -12.58
C GLY A 104 -36.91 -34.44 -12.17
N TRP A 105 -36.79 -34.07 -10.89
CA TRP A 105 -35.69 -33.26 -10.36
C TRP A 105 -34.94 -33.97 -9.22
N ASN A 106 -33.61 -34.11 -9.35
CA ASN A 106 -32.71 -34.47 -8.27
C ASN A 106 -32.43 -33.23 -7.43
N ARG A 107 -32.87 -33.26 -6.16
CA ARG A 107 -32.77 -32.16 -5.21
C ARG A 107 -31.59 -32.37 -4.26
N SER A 108 -30.69 -31.39 -4.18
CA SER A 108 -29.58 -31.36 -3.21
C SER A 108 -29.60 -30.03 -2.46
N GLU A 109 -29.59 -30.07 -1.13
CA GLU A 109 -29.54 -28.87 -0.28
C GLU A 109 -28.12 -28.63 0.24
N TYR A 110 -27.69 -27.37 0.19
CA TYR A 110 -26.39 -26.93 0.65
C TYR A 110 -26.57 -25.74 1.61
N ASP A 111 -26.17 -25.91 2.87
CA ASP A 111 -26.15 -24.85 3.90
C ASP A 111 -24.68 -24.54 4.26
N TYR A 112 -24.38 -23.27 4.53
CA TYR A 112 -23.10 -22.83 5.08
C TYR A 112 -22.67 -23.60 6.35
N ARG A 113 -23.64 -24.04 7.17
CA ARG A 113 -23.42 -24.86 8.39
C ARG A 113 -23.39 -26.36 8.15
N SER A 114 -23.96 -26.84 7.05
CA SER A 114 -23.85 -28.25 6.70
C SER A 114 -22.37 -28.54 6.44
N SER A 115 -21.83 -29.58 7.08
CA SER A 115 -20.51 -30.08 6.73
C SER A 115 -20.62 -30.51 5.27
N ILE A 116 -20.16 -29.67 4.35
CA ILE A 116 -20.02 -30.01 2.95
C ILE A 116 -18.96 -31.11 2.95
N LYS A 117 -19.40 -32.37 3.11
CA LYS A 117 -18.54 -33.56 3.16
C LYS A 117 -17.85 -33.79 1.82
N ASP A 118 -18.39 -33.17 0.76
CA ASP A 118 -17.82 -33.08 -0.58
C ASP A 118 -17.18 -31.71 -0.87
N ARG A 119 -16.61 -31.05 0.15
CA ARG A 119 -15.67 -29.94 -0.09
C ARG A 119 -14.40 -30.58 -0.62
N GLU A 120 -14.26 -30.73 -1.94
CA GLU A 120 -12.96 -31.12 -2.45
C GLU A 120 -11.91 -30.03 -2.13
N PHE A 121 -12.20 -28.70 -2.16
CA PHE A 121 -11.27 -27.59 -1.80
C PHE A 121 -12.04 -26.25 -1.59
N SER A 122 -11.48 -25.07 -1.27
CA SER A 122 -10.45 -24.57 -0.31
C SER A 122 -10.44 -23.01 -0.30
N THR A 123 -11.61 -22.42 -0.51
CA THR A 123 -11.86 -20.98 -0.69
C THR A 123 -13.29 -20.78 -0.22
N GLY A 124 -13.79 -19.55 -0.04
CA GLY A 124 -15.24 -19.34 0.12
C GLY A 124 -16.05 -19.73 -1.13
N GLU A 125 -15.54 -20.62 -1.98
CA GLU A 125 -16.12 -21.09 -3.20
C GLU A 125 -16.58 -22.54 -3.03
N ALA A 126 -17.83 -22.82 -3.35
CA ALA A 126 -18.35 -24.18 -3.47
C ALA A 126 -18.19 -24.61 -4.93
N ALA A 127 -17.51 -25.74 -5.16
CA ALA A 127 -17.41 -26.38 -6.46
C ALA A 127 -18.23 -27.67 -6.44
N LEU A 128 -19.35 -27.68 -7.15
CA LEU A 128 -20.30 -28.79 -7.19
C LEU A 128 -20.13 -29.52 -8.52
N ARG A 129 -19.82 -30.81 -8.46
CA ARG A 129 -19.80 -31.66 -9.65
C ARG A 129 -21.22 -32.12 -9.97
N ILE A 130 -21.68 -31.81 -11.18
CA ILE A 130 -23.00 -32.16 -11.69
C ILE A 130 -22.80 -33.11 -12.87
N LYS A 131 -23.39 -34.30 -12.78
CA LYS A 131 -23.35 -35.29 -13.85
C LYS A 131 -24.46 -35.02 -14.85
N LEU A 132 -24.13 -34.98 -16.14
CA LEU A 132 -25.07 -34.73 -17.21
C LEU A 132 -25.69 -36.04 -17.74
N GLU A 133 -26.99 -36.22 -17.53
CA GLU A 133 -27.76 -37.40 -17.92
C GLU A 133 -28.47 -37.27 -19.28
N LYS A 134 -28.73 -36.03 -19.74
CA LYS A 134 -29.49 -35.73 -20.96
C LYS A 134 -28.67 -34.89 -21.94
N ASP A 135 -29.04 -34.93 -23.22
CA ASP A 135 -28.42 -34.09 -24.26
C ASP A 135 -28.67 -32.59 -24.03
N GLN A 136 -29.86 -32.25 -23.54
CA GLN A 136 -30.19 -30.92 -23.03
C GLN A 136 -30.65 -31.09 -21.59
N GLN A 137 -29.95 -30.44 -20.65
CA GLN A 137 -30.24 -30.58 -19.23
C GLN A 137 -30.45 -29.23 -18.58
N ASN A 138 -31.59 -29.09 -17.92
CA ASN A 138 -31.92 -27.91 -17.14
C ASN A 138 -31.42 -28.08 -15.71
N ILE A 139 -30.78 -27.03 -15.19
CA ILE A 139 -30.32 -26.94 -13.81
C ILE A 139 -30.96 -25.71 -13.21
N LEU A 140 -31.66 -25.90 -12.09
CA LEU A 140 -32.26 -24.82 -11.32
C LEU A 140 -31.57 -24.69 -9.98
N LEU A 141 -31.34 -23.46 -9.55
CA LEU A 141 -30.71 -23.16 -8.28
C LEU A 141 -31.54 -22.14 -7.53
N HIS A 142 -31.94 -22.51 -6.32
CA HIS A 142 -32.75 -21.68 -5.44
C HIS A 142 -31.90 -21.20 -4.26
N ILE A 143 -31.62 -19.90 -4.22
CA ILE A 143 -30.84 -19.26 -3.17
C ILE A 143 -31.78 -18.74 -2.09
N HIS A 144 -31.53 -19.12 -0.83
CA HIS A 144 -32.25 -18.65 0.33
C HIS A 144 -31.30 -17.86 1.24
N SER A 145 -31.61 -16.58 1.46
CA SER A 145 -30.76 -15.69 2.24
C SER A 145 -31.60 -14.80 3.16
N ALA A 146 -31.25 -14.75 4.45
CA ALA A 146 -31.93 -13.84 5.39
C ALA A 146 -31.45 -12.38 5.26
N LYS A 147 -30.50 -12.11 4.36
CA LYS A 147 -29.94 -10.79 4.09
C LYS A 147 -29.66 -10.63 2.60
N TRP A 148 -29.50 -9.39 2.17
CA TRP A 148 -29.02 -9.09 0.83
C TRP A 148 -27.67 -9.81 0.58
N PHE A 149 -27.62 -10.64 -0.47
CA PHE A 149 -26.41 -11.31 -0.94
C PHE A 149 -25.97 -10.79 -2.31
N THR A 150 -24.71 -11.09 -2.65
CA THR A 150 -24.18 -11.01 -4.01
C THR A 150 -23.40 -12.29 -4.25
N SER A 151 -23.64 -12.97 -5.36
CA SER A 151 -23.04 -14.28 -5.66
C SER A 151 -22.69 -14.39 -7.13
N ASP A 152 -21.46 -14.81 -7.42
CA ASP A 152 -21.03 -15.16 -8.77
C ASP A 152 -21.15 -16.68 -8.94
N TRP A 153 -21.64 -17.12 -10.10
CA TRP A 153 -21.86 -18.54 -10.42
C TRP A 153 -21.23 -18.83 -11.78
N ILE A 154 -20.33 -19.82 -11.85
CA ILE A 154 -19.55 -20.11 -13.04
C ILE A 154 -19.56 -21.61 -13.29
N LEU A 155 -19.80 -22.00 -14.54
CA LEU A 155 -19.72 -23.39 -14.98
C LEU A 155 -18.36 -23.64 -15.62
N PHE A 156 -17.73 -24.75 -15.23
CA PHE A 156 -16.46 -25.20 -15.78
C PHE A 156 -16.58 -26.65 -16.26
N SER A 157 -15.90 -26.99 -17.35
CA SER A 157 -15.55 -28.40 -17.58
C SER A 157 -14.56 -28.88 -16.50
N PRO A 158 -14.54 -30.17 -16.14
CA PRO A 158 -13.62 -30.71 -15.15
C PRO A 158 -12.15 -30.41 -15.44
N GLU A 159 -11.76 -30.43 -16.72
CA GLU A 159 -10.40 -30.11 -17.16
C GLU A 159 -10.09 -28.61 -17.00
N SER A 160 -11.01 -27.74 -17.43
CA SER A 160 -10.85 -26.28 -17.30
C SER A 160 -10.79 -25.87 -15.83
N TYR A 161 -11.64 -26.45 -14.97
CA TYR A 161 -11.60 -26.23 -13.53
C TYR A 161 -10.27 -26.67 -12.91
N ARG A 162 -9.76 -27.86 -13.27
CA ARG A 162 -8.47 -28.36 -12.76
C ARG A 162 -7.32 -27.46 -13.19
N SER A 163 -7.30 -27.03 -14.46
CA SER A 163 -6.29 -26.11 -14.99
C SER A 163 -6.32 -24.76 -14.25
N HIS A 164 -7.51 -24.17 -14.11
CA HIS A 164 -7.74 -22.93 -13.36
C HIS A 164 -7.24 -23.04 -11.91
N ARG A 165 -7.65 -24.08 -11.20
CA ARG A 165 -7.24 -24.31 -9.81
C ARG A 165 -5.72 -24.45 -9.67
N ASN A 166 -5.08 -25.21 -10.56
CA ASN A 166 -3.64 -25.41 -10.55
C ASN A 166 -2.89 -24.09 -10.81
N LEU A 167 -3.33 -23.31 -11.80
CA LEU A 167 -2.71 -22.03 -12.13
C LEU A 167 -2.86 -21.00 -10.99
N THR A 168 -4.05 -20.88 -10.39
CA THR A 168 -4.27 -20.00 -9.23
C THR A 168 -3.39 -20.38 -8.04
N LYS A 169 -3.24 -21.68 -7.77
CA LYS A 169 -2.33 -22.18 -6.74
C LYS A 169 -0.88 -21.84 -7.07
N ALA A 170 -0.45 -22.10 -8.30
CA ALA A 170 0.92 -21.82 -8.73
C ALA A 170 1.26 -20.32 -8.60
N LEU A 171 0.38 -19.44 -9.07
CA LEU A 171 0.57 -17.98 -8.97
C LEU A 171 0.65 -17.50 -7.52
N LEU A 172 -0.23 -18.00 -6.65
CA LEU A 172 -0.20 -17.61 -5.24
C LEU A 172 1.07 -18.10 -4.54
N TRP A 173 1.47 -19.35 -4.75
CA TRP A 173 2.70 -19.89 -4.17
C TRP A 173 3.94 -19.16 -4.69
N PHE A 174 3.94 -18.81 -5.98
CA PHE A 174 4.99 -17.98 -6.58
C PHE A 174 5.08 -16.61 -5.88
N TYR A 175 3.96 -15.93 -5.70
CA TYR A 175 3.90 -14.64 -5.02
C TYR A 175 4.38 -14.70 -3.56
N ILE A 176 3.93 -15.70 -2.80
CA ILE A 176 4.35 -15.90 -1.40
C ILE A 176 5.85 -16.19 -1.32
N SER A 177 6.37 -17.04 -2.22
CA SER A 177 7.80 -17.34 -2.30
C SER A 177 8.61 -16.08 -2.55
N LEU A 178 8.13 -15.22 -3.45
CA LEU A 178 8.77 -13.95 -3.77
C LEU A 178 8.76 -12.98 -2.57
N ILE A 179 7.66 -12.90 -1.82
CA ILE A 179 7.59 -12.12 -0.57
C ILE A 179 8.64 -12.60 0.42
N LEU A 180 8.74 -13.91 0.64
CA LEU A 180 9.73 -14.48 1.58
C LEU A 180 11.16 -14.15 1.14
N ILE A 181 11.47 -14.31 -0.14
CA ILE A 181 12.77 -13.96 -0.72
C ILE A 181 13.07 -12.47 -0.48
N PHE A 182 12.14 -11.57 -0.79
CA PHE A 182 12.33 -10.14 -0.58
C PHE A 182 12.43 -9.75 0.89
N CYS A 183 11.69 -10.41 1.78
CA CYS A 183 11.81 -10.20 3.22
C CYS A 183 13.22 -10.58 3.70
N ILE A 184 13.73 -11.74 3.28
CA ILE A 184 15.09 -12.20 3.64
C ILE A 184 16.15 -11.23 3.11
N ILE A 185 16.09 -10.86 1.83
CA ILE A 185 17.03 -9.90 1.21
C ILE A 185 16.96 -8.56 1.93
N SER A 186 15.77 -8.10 2.28
CA SER A 186 15.58 -6.79 2.92
C SER A 186 16.05 -6.78 4.37
N LEU A 187 15.80 -7.85 5.14
CA LEU A 187 16.33 -8.01 6.49
C LEU A 187 17.87 -8.10 6.46
N ALA A 188 18.44 -8.90 5.57
CA ALA A 188 19.89 -8.98 5.39
C ALA A 188 20.48 -7.60 5.00
N SER A 189 19.85 -6.88 4.08
CA SER A 189 20.24 -5.52 3.70
C SER A 189 20.16 -4.55 4.88
N SER A 190 19.13 -4.67 5.71
CA SER A 190 18.99 -3.83 6.91
C SER A 190 20.16 -4.03 7.88
N ILE A 191 20.57 -5.29 8.09
CA ILE A 191 21.70 -5.63 8.97
C ILE A 191 23.02 -5.15 8.36
N ILE A 192 23.28 -5.46 7.09
CA ILE A 192 24.52 -5.13 6.38
C ILE A 192 24.72 -3.61 6.29
N PHE A 193 23.68 -2.88 5.89
CA PHE A 193 23.78 -1.44 5.69
C PHE A 193 23.44 -0.63 6.95
N ARG A 194 23.07 -1.29 8.05
CA ARG A 194 22.57 -0.65 9.29
C ARG A 194 21.48 0.39 9.00
N ALA A 195 20.61 0.08 8.05
CA ALA A 195 19.55 0.95 7.58
C ALA A 195 18.18 0.39 7.99
N ARG A 196 17.32 1.24 8.53
CA ARG A 196 15.97 0.81 8.99
C ARG A 196 14.98 0.60 7.86
N LEU A 197 15.16 1.28 6.73
CA LEU A 197 14.19 1.28 5.62
C LEU A 197 13.91 -0.13 5.06
N PRO A 198 14.91 -0.99 4.78
CA PRO A 198 14.66 -2.36 4.33
C PRO A 198 13.92 -3.24 5.35
N ALA A 199 14.18 -3.07 6.65
CA ALA A 199 13.44 -3.82 7.68
C ALA A 199 11.97 -3.42 7.70
N ILE A 200 11.66 -2.12 7.55
CA ILE A 200 10.27 -1.65 7.48
C ILE A 200 9.59 -2.20 6.21
N PHE A 201 10.28 -2.22 5.09
CA PHE A 201 9.78 -2.84 3.85
C PHE A 201 9.50 -4.34 4.02
N ALA A 202 10.35 -5.09 4.73
CA ALA A 202 10.12 -6.50 5.01
C ALA A 202 8.82 -6.72 5.80
N VAL A 203 8.56 -5.90 6.82
CA VAL A 203 7.30 -5.96 7.59
C VAL A 203 6.10 -5.64 6.69
N TYR A 204 6.20 -4.60 5.85
CA TYR A 204 5.17 -4.25 4.87
C TYR A 204 4.88 -5.42 3.92
N ALA A 205 5.90 -5.95 3.24
CA ALA A 205 5.75 -7.03 2.27
C ALA A 205 5.16 -8.30 2.92
N LEU A 206 5.63 -8.66 4.11
CA LEU A 206 5.10 -9.81 4.85
C LEU A 206 3.63 -9.62 5.24
N SER A 207 3.27 -8.44 5.75
CA SER A 207 1.89 -8.13 6.13
C SER A 207 0.94 -8.14 4.93
N MET A 208 1.39 -7.67 3.76
CA MET A 208 0.60 -7.75 2.52
C MET A 208 0.36 -9.20 2.10
N GLY A 209 1.41 -10.04 2.14
CA GLY A 209 1.29 -11.47 1.82
C GLY A 209 0.34 -12.21 2.76
N LEU A 210 0.46 -11.97 4.06
CA LEU A 210 -0.42 -12.54 5.07
C LEU A 210 -1.86 -12.06 4.89
N TYR A 211 -2.07 -10.78 4.57
CA TYR A 211 -3.40 -10.24 4.32
C TYR A 211 -4.07 -10.94 3.13
N ILE A 212 -3.37 -11.07 2.00
CA ILE A 212 -3.89 -11.75 0.81
C ILE A 212 -4.21 -13.21 1.10
N LEU A 213 -3.36 -13.88 1.87
CA LEU A 213 -3.59 -15.26 2.28
C LEU A 213 -4.83 -15.40 3.18
N LEU A 214 -5.07 -14.47 4.09
CA LEU A 214 -6.25 -14.44 4.96
C LEU A 214 -7.52 -14.12 4.18
N GLU A 215 -7.49 -13.12 3.29
CA GLU A 215 -8.60 -12.78 2.39
C GLU A 215 -8.92 -13.92 1.42
N SER A 216 -7.93 -14.72 1.04
CA SER A 216 -8.14 -15.93 0.24
C SER A 216 -8.76 -17.10 1.04
N ASN A 217 -9.01 -16.92 2.34
CA ASN A 217 -9.43 -17.93 3.32
C ASN A 217 -8.48 -19.13 3.51
N LYS A 218 -7.35 -19.19 2.78
CA LYS A 218 -6.41 -20.33 2.82
C LYS A 218 -5.71 -20.48 4.16
N LEU A 219 -5.27 -19.37 4.76
CA LEU A 219 -4.63 -19.41 6.09
C LEU A 219 -5.66 -19.80 7.17
N THR A 220 -6.87 -19.27 7.08
CA THR A 220 -7.96 -19.60 7.99
C THR A 220 -8.33 -21.06 7.91
N GLU A 221 -8.38 -21.65 6.71
CA GLU A 221 -8.67 -23.08 6.54
C GLU A 221 -7.54 -23.97 7.08
N LEU A 222 -6.28 -23.58 6.84
CA LEU A 222 -5.12 -24.35 7.29
C LEU A 222 -5.02 -24.45 8.82
N PHE A 223 -5.31 -23.35 9.52
CA PHE A 223 -5.13 -23.26 10.98
C PHE A 223 -6.43 -23.32 11.78
N PHE A 224 -7.55 -22.90 11.19
CA PHE A 224 -8.85 -22.71 11.85
C PHE A 224 -10.05 -23.18 10.99
N PRO A 225 -10.07 -24.44 10.50
CA PRO A 225 -11.06 -24.90 9.51
C PRO A 225 -12.51 -24.79 9.98
N ASN A 226 -12.76 -24.87 11.30
CA ASN A 226 -14.10 -24.79 11.90
C ASN A 226 -14.47 -23.38 12.42
N HIS A 227 -13.58 -22.39 12.27
CA HIS A 227 -13.74 -21.06 12.87
C HIS A 227 -13.43 -19.95 11.87
N MET A 228 -14.21 -19.86 10.79
CA MET A 228 -14.02 -18.83 9.75
C MET A 228 -14.04 -17.39 10.29
N SER A 229 -14.78 -17.11 11.37
CA SER A 229 -14.79 -15.79 12.03
C SER A 229 -13.42 -15.36 12.57
N ILE A 230 -12.56 -16.31 12.98
CA ILE A 230 -11.20 -16.03 13.44
C ILE A 230 -10.34 -15.53 12.27
N GLY A 231 -10.53 -16.08 11.07
CA GLY A 231 -9.85 -15.64 9.86
C GLY A 231 -10.10 -14.17 9.54
N HIS A 232 -11.36 -13.74 9.56
CA HIS A 232 -11.72 -12.34 9.33
C HIS A 232 -11.17 -11.41 10.41
N LEU A 233 -11.19 -11.86 11.67
CA LEU A 233 -10.61 -11.10 12.77
C LEU A 233 -9.09 -10.95 12.59
N LEU A 234 -8.37 -12.02 12.28
CA LEU A 234 -6.94 -11.98 11.96
C LEU A 234 -6.67 -11.08 10.75
N GLY A 235 -7.48 -11.18 9.69
CA GLY A 235 -7.39 -10.34 8.50
C GLY A 235 -7.45 -8.84 8.84
N ALA A 236 -8.36 -8.47 9.74
CA ALA A 236 -8.48 -7.09 10.22
C ALA A 236 -7.24 -6.62 10.99
N TYR A 237 -6.68 -7.45 11.88
CA TYR A 237 -5.43 -7.10 12.58
C TYR A 237 -4.24 -6.99 11.64
N ILE A 238 -4.11 -7.92 10.68
CA ILE A 238 -3.05 -7.87 9.67
C ILE A 238 -3.20 -6.63 8.77
N LEU A 239 -4.43 -6.22 8.41
CA LEU A 239 -4.67 -4.96 7.69
C LEU A 239 -4.19 -3.75 8.50
N GLY A 240 -4.39 -3.75 9.82
CA GLY A 240 -3.83 -2.72 10.69
C GLY A 240 -2.30 -2.67 10.66
N ILE A 241 -1.64 -3.83 10.68
CA ILE A 241 -0.17 -3.90 10.58
C ILE A 241 0.31 -3.45 9.19
N LEU A 242 -0.39 -3.85 8.14
CA LEU A 242 -0.11 -3.46 6.76
C LEU A 242 -0.17 -1.93 6.60
N THR A 243 -1.21 -1.31 7.12
CA THR A 243 -1.43 0.13 6.99
C THR A 243 -0.48 0.94 7.86
N PHE A 244 -0.12 0.45 9.04
CA PHE A 244 0.91 1.05 9.88
C PHE A 244 2.30 0.96 9.25
N SER A 245 2.70 -0.24 8.81
CA SER A 245 4.01 -0.49 8.21
C SER A 245 4.19 0.24 6.88
N SER A 246 3.16 0.27 6.03
CA SER A 246 3.16 1.03 4.78
C SER A 246 3.30 2.53 5.03
N THR A 247 2.59 3.07 6.03
CA THR A 247 2.66 4.50 6.40
C THR A 247 4.06 4.90 6.85
N ILE A 248 4.69 4.09 7.70
CA ILE A 248 6.06 4.33 8.16
C ILE A 248 7.04 4.21 7.01
N TYR A 249 6.92 3.16 6.19
CA TYR A 249 7.75 2.96 5.01
C TYR A 249 7.71 4.17 4.09
N PHE A 250 6.50 4.64 3.77
CA PHE A 250 6.30 5.77 2.88
C PHE A 250 6.84 7.08 3.45
N ARG A 251 6.63 7.32 4.75
CA ARG A 251 7.20 8.48 5.44
C ARG A 251 8.73 8.46 5.40
N GLU A 252 9.33 7.30 5.60
CA GLU A 252 10.79 7.16 5.64
C GLU A 252 11.42 7.37 4.27
N ILE A 253 10.84 6.81 3.21
CA ILE A 253 11.36 7.00 1.85
C ILE A 253 11.21 8.46 1.39
N CYS A 254 10.18 9.17 1.85
CA CYS A 254 9.99 10.59 1.57
C CYS A 254 10.88 11.51 2.41
N LYS A 255 11.52 11.03 3.48
CA LYS A 255 12.33 11.86 4.39
C LYS A 255 13.49 12.57 3.70
N ASN A 256 13.98 11.99 2.61
CA ASN A 256 15.04 12.55 1.78
C ASN A 256 14.57 13.63 0.78
N GLY A 257 13.26 13.89 0.70
CA GLY A 257 12.64 14.92 -0.14
C GLY A 257 11.90 15.99 0.69
N ILE A 258 11.13 16.83 0.00
CA ILE A 258 10.29 17.85 0.65
C ILE A 258 8.97 17.17 1.03
N LEU A 259 8.80 16.81 2.30
CA LEU A 259 7.52 16.34 2.81
C LEU A 259 6.72 17.55 3.33
N PRO A 260 5.60 17.94 2.69
CA PRO A 260 4.78 19.04 3.18
C PRO A 260 4.27 18.75 4.61
N LYS A 261 4.20 19.78 5.45
CA LYS A 261 3.71 19.63 6.84
C LYS A 261 2.30 19.02 6.89
N TRP A 262 1.43 19.34 5.93
CA TRP A 262 0.08 18.78 5.86
C TRP A 262 0.11 17.27 5.59
N LEU A 263 1.01 16.79 4.73
CA LEU A 263 1.11 15.36 4.41
C LEU A 263 1.58 14.54 5.62
N ASN A 264 2.50 15.10 6.42
CA ASN A 264 2.91 14.49 7.68
C ASN A 264 1.75 14.40 8.70
N ARG A 265 0.89 15.41 8.76
CA ARG A 265 -0.33 15.38 9.59
C ARG A 265 -1.32 14.33 9.08
N SER A 266 -1.45 14.17 7.77
CA SER A 266 -2.32 13.14 7.17
C SER A 266 -1.86 11.73 7.50
N PHE A 267 -0.54 11.45 7.53
CA PHE A 267 -0.04 10.14 7.98
C PHE A 267 -0.35 9.88 9.45
N LEU A 268 -0.22 10.89 10.31
CA LEU A 268 -0.61 10.76 11.71
C LEU A 268 -2.10 10.48 11.85
N PHE A 269 -2.94 11.16 11.07
CA PHE A 269 -4.38 10.92 11.02
C PHE A 269 -4.70 9.49 10.55
N LEU A 270 -4.01 8.97 9.53
CA LEU A 270 -4.18 7.60 9.05
C LEU A 270 -3.81 6.57 10.15
N ILE A 271 -2.74 6.82 10.92
CA ILE A 271 -2.38 5.97 12.07
C ILE A 271 -3.49 5.99 13.13
N ILE A 272 -4.03 7.16 13.46
CA ILE A 272 -5.13 7.29 14.42
C ILE A 272 -6.38 6.54 13.92
N LEU A 273 -6.71 6.70 12.63
CA LEU A 273 -7.83 6.00 12.00
C LEU A 273 -7.64 4.47 12.06
N THR A 274 -6.41 3.99 11.89
CA THR A 274 -6.05 2.58 12.02
C THR A 274 -6.24 2.07 13.44
N ILE A 275 -5.85 2.85 14.45
CA ILE A 275 -6.08 2.50 15.86
C ILE A 275 -7.58 2.42 16.16
N ILE A 276 -8.36 3.41 15.70
CA ILE A 276 -9.83 3.39 15.85
C ILE A 276 -10.43 2.16 15.19
N TYR A 277 -9.98 1.80 13.98
CA TYR A 277 -10.38 0.58 13.28
C TYR A 277 -10.06 -0.68 14.09
N LEU A 278 -8.85 -0.80 14.65
CA LEU A 278 -8.49 -1.95 15.46
C LEU A 278 -9.32 -2.06 16.75
N ILE A 279 -9.69 -0.91 17.35
CA ILE A 279 -10.58 -0.87 18.51
C ILE A 279 -11.99 -1.32 18.13
N THR A 280 -12.55 -0.86 17.00
CA THR A 280 -13.90 -1.27 16.59
C THR A 280 -13.97 -2.76 16.26
N VAL A 281 -12.91 -3.32 15.68
CA VAL A 281 -12.73 -4.77 15.49
C VAL A 281 -12.70 -5.49 16.83
N ALA A 282 -11.89 -5.02 17.78
CA ALA A 282 -11.77 -5.62 19.11
C ALA A 282 -13.09 -5.59 19.90
N LEU A 283 -13.91 -4.55 19.71
CA LEU A 283 -15.23 -4.41 20.33
C LEU A 283 -16.33 -5.20 19.60
N GLY A 284 -16.02 -5.91 18.52
CA GLY A 284 -16.99 -6.72 17.77
C GLY A 284 -18.03 -5.89 17.00
N ILE A 285 -17.72 -4.64 16.62
CA ILE A 285 -18.64 -3.76 15.89
C ILE A 285 -18.59 -4.11 14.38
N VAL A 286 -19.15 -5.27 14.03
CA VAL A 286 -18.96 -5.94 12.72
C VAL A 286 -19.42 -5.10 11.52
N LYS A 287 -20.53 -4.35 11.63
CA LYS A 287 -21.06 -3.55 10.51
C LYS A 287 -20.13 -2.40 10.07
N GLY A 288 -19.26 -1.93 10.97
CA GLY A 288 -18.30 -0.86 10.66
C GLY A 288 -17.04 -1.37 9.96
N VAL A 289 -16.64 -2.63 10.18
CA VAL A 289 -15.32 -3.14 9.81
C VAL A 289 -15.07 -3.07 8.30
N SER A 290 -16.03 -3.46 7.47
CA SER A 290 -15.88 -3.45 6.00
C SER A 290 -15.85 -2.03 5.41
N VAL A 291 -16.67 -1.13 5.94
CA VAL A 291 -16.70 0.28 5.50
C VAL A 291 -15.41 0.98 5.93
N PHE A 292 -14.98 0.76 7.17
CA PHE A 292 -13.72 1.32 7.67
C PHE A 292 -12.51 0.77 6.92
N SER A 293 -12.45 -0.53 6.62
CA SER A 293 -11.33 -1.10 5.85
C SER A 293 -11.23 -0.50 4.44
N MET A 294 -12.37 -0.34 3.75
CA MET A 294 -12.41 0.33 2.45
C MET A 294 -11.93 1.78 2.55
N LEU A 295 -12.48 2.58 3.48
CA LEU A 295 -12.08 3.97 3.67
C LEU A 295 -10.58 4.10 3.95
N LEU A 296 -10.05 3.22 4.79
CA LEU A 296 -8.65 3.22 5.20
C LEU A 296 -7.73 2.85 4.04
N PHE A 297 -8.12 1.89 3.21
CA PHE A 297 -7.42 1.53 1.98
C PHE A 297 -7.41 2.68 0.95
N TYR A 298 -8.56 3.31 0.69
CA TYR A 298 -8.65 4.44 -0.25
C TYR A 298 -7.83 5.64 0.23
N PHE A 299 -7.96 6.00 1.51
CA PHE A 299 -7.23 7.12 2.07
C PHE A 299 -5.71 6.89 2.02
N MET A 300 -5.24 5.68 2.35
CA MET A 300 -3.84 5.28 2.22
C MET A 300 -3.36 5.42 0.77
N SER A 301 -4.11 4.86 -0.18
CA SER A 301 -3.77 4.88 -1.60
C SER A 301 -3.65 6.31 -2.15
N ILE A 302 -4.61 7.18 -1.82
CA ILE A 302 -4.59 8.59 -2.23
C ILE A 302 -3.34 9.28 -1.67
N LEU A 303 -3.05 9.12 -0.38
CA LEU A 303 -1.87 9.75 0.23
C LEU A 303 -0.56 9.27 -0.40
N PHE A 304 -0.49 7.99 -0.77
CA PHE A 304 0.71 7.41 -1.36
C PHE A 304 0.93 7.93 -2.77
N ILE A 305 -0.13 7.96 -3.60
CA ILE A 305 -0.07 8.53 -4.94
C ILE A 305 0.35 9.99 -4.88
N TRP A 306 -0.28 10.79 -4.02
CA TRP A 306 0.03 12.22 -3.87
C TRP A 306 1.44 12.46 -3.34
N GLY A 307 1.84 11.77 -2.27
CA GLY A 307 3.18 11.93 -1.70
C GLY A 307 4.27 11.53 -2.69
N ALA A 308 4.00 10.53 -3.51
CA ALA A 308 4.97 10.03 -4.46
C ALA A 308 5.05 10.94 -5.68
N TRP A 309 3.92 11.50 -6.13
CA TRP A 309 3.87 12.53 -7.16
C TRP A 309 4.71 13.76 -6.79
N ILE A 310 4.57 14.26 -5.55
CA ILE A 310 5.34 15.40 -5.04
C ILE A 310 6.85 15.11 -5.10
N ASN A 311 7.25 13.88 -4.78
CA ASN A 311 8.65 13.48 -4.73
C ASN A 311 9.19 12.89 -6.04
N PHE A 312 8.35 12.73 -7.07
CA PHE A 312 8.70 12.05 -8.31
C PHE A 312 9.91 12.66 -9.02
N ARG A 313 10.00 14.01 -9.03
CA ARG A 313 11.11 14.72 -9.68
C ARG A 313 12.41 14.62 -8.89
N ILE A 314 12.33 14.56 -7.56
CA ILE A 314 13.48 14.73 -6.64
C ILE A 314 14.10 13.37 -6.26
N ASN A 315 13.29 12.32 -6.14
CA ASN A 315 13.69 11.06 -5.52
C ASN A 315 13.57 9.89 -6.51
N THR A 316 14.67 9.46 -7.12
CA THR A 316 14.72 8.34 -8.08
C THR A 316 14.05 7.05 -7.55
N PRO A 317 14.32 6.60 -6.30
CA PRO A 317 13.56 5.54 -5.63
C PRO A 317 12.04 5.65 -5.74
N MET A 318 11.50 6.86 -5.62
CA MET A 318 10.05 7.10 -5.63
C MET A 318 9.42 6.82 -7.00
N ARG A 319 10.19 6.98 -8.09
CA ARG A 319 9.72 6.71 -9.45
C ARG A 319 9.40 5.22 -9.65
N TRP A 320 10.22 4.35 -9.07
CA TRP A 320 10.01 2.90 -9.13
C TRP A 320 8.78 2.50 -8.32
N ILE A 321 8.62 3.05 -7.12
CA ILE A 321 7.44 2.80 -6.28
C ILE A 321 6.16 3.24 -6.98
N LEU A 322 6.16 4.43 -7.60
CA LEU A 322 5.03 4.90 -8.40
C LEU A 322 4.72 4.01 -9.59
N ALA A 323 5.74 3.54 -10.30
CA ALA A 323 5.53 2.62 -11.42
C ALA A 323 4.85 1.32 -10.96
N GLY A 324 5.26 0.78 -9.80
CA GLY A 324 4.59 -0.37 -9.19
C GLY A 324 3.12 -0.09 -8.86
N ILE A 325 2.84 0.98 -8.13
CA ILE A 325 1.48 1.38 -7.74
C ILE A 325 0.61 1.63 -8.99
N PHE A 326 1.16 2.26 -10.02
CA PHE A 326 0.45 2.54 -11.27
C PHE A 326 0.05 1.27 -12.01
N ILE A 327 0.94 0.27 -12.06
CA ILE A 327 0.64 -1.04 -12.64
C ILE A 327 -0.48 -1.73 -11.86
N MET A 328 -0.45 -1.66 -10.52
CA MET A 328 -1.52 -2.19 -9.69
C MET A 328 -2.87 -1.51 -9.98
N ILE A 329 -2.89 -0.17 -10.07
CA ILE A 329 -4.11 0.59 -10.37
C ILE A 329 -4.64 0.28 -11.77
N ILE A 330 -3.78 0.26 -12.79
CA ILE A 330 -4.16 -0.09 -14.17
C ILE A 330 -4.72 -1.51 -14.21
N SER A 331 -4.09 -2.45 -13.50
CA SER A 331 -4.61 -3.81 -13.43
C SER A 331 -6.00 -3.84 -12.79
N GLY A 332 -6.19 -3.12 -11.68
CA GLY A 332 -7.49 -2.95 -11.01
C GLY A 332 -8.57 -2.35 -11.93
N THR A 333 -8.27 -1.28 -12.64
CA THR A 333 -9.24 -0.62 -13.52
C THR A 333 -9.51 -1.41 -14.81
N LEU A 334 -8.52 -2.13 -15.34
CA LEU A 334 -8.72 -3.05 -16.46
C LEU A 334 -9.62 -4.22 -16.05
N ILE A 335 -9.50 -4.71 -14.82
CA ILE A 335 -10.40 -5.73 -14.26
C ILE A 335 -11.83 -5.20 -14.23
N ASP A 336 -12.07 -4.01 -13.66
CA ASP A 336 -13.41 -3.43 -13.59
C ASP A 336 -14.00 -3.10 -14.98
N PHE A 337 -13.16 -2.66 -15.92
CA PHE A 337 -13.58 -2.35 -17.29
C PHE A 337 -13.86 -3.61 -18.13
N HIS A 338 -13.04 -4.66 -18.00
CA HIS A 338 -13.27 -5.93 -18.71
C HIS A 338 -14.41 -6.74 -18.07
N ALA A 339 -14.59 -6.66 -16.74
CA ALA A 339 -15.75 -7.22 -16.05
C ALA A 339 -17.08 -6.59 -16.49
N GLN A 340 -17.07 -5.44 -17.19
CA GLN A 340 -18.26 -4.86 -17.81
C GLN A 340 -18.55 -5.39 -19.22
N ASN A 341 -17.56 -5.92 -19.95
CA ASN A 341 -17.68 -6.22 -21.39
C ASN A 341 -17.38 -7.68 -21.80
N PHE A 342 -16.91 -8.55 -20.89
CA PHE A 342 -16.62 -9.97 -21.18
C PHE A 342 -17.22 -10.90 -20.11
N ILE A 343 -17.64 -12.11 -20.50
CA ILE A 343 -18.12 -13.15 -19.59
C ILE A 343 -16.95 -13.73 -18.80
N TYR A 344 -16.52 -13.06 -17.73
CA TYR A 344 -15.37 -13.53 -16.96
C TYR A 344 -15.27 -12.84 -15.59
N ALA A 345 -15.67 -13.53 -14.51
CA ALA A 345 -15.36 -13.08 -13.15
C ALA A 345 -15.13 -14.23 -12.16
N PRO A 346 -14.06 -15.01 -12.38
CA PRO A 346 -13.09 -15.29 -11.33
C PRO A 346 -11.77 -14.59 -11.72
N TRP A 347 -11.80 -13.26 -11.79
CA TRP A 347 -10.73 -12.39 -12.31
C TRP A 347 -10.10 -11.49 -11.24
N SER A 348 -9.99 -11.98 -10.00
CA SER A 348 -9.09 -11.35 -9.03
C SER A 348 -7.69 -11.94 -9.13
N TYR A 349 -7.50 -13.26 -9.03
CA TYR A 349 -6.14 -13.78 -8.85
C TYR A 349 -5.20 -13.69 -10.07
N TYR A 350 -5.65 -13.94 -11.31
CA TYR A 350 -4.77 -13.97 -12.50
C TYR A 350 -4.26 -12.60 -12.94
N THR A 351 -4.95 -11.55 -12.55
CA THR A 351 -4.62 -10.17 -12.86
C THR A 351 -3.99 -9.51 -11.65
N VAL A 352 -4.63 -9.65 -10.48
CA VAL A 352 -4.18 -9.02 -9.23
C VAL A 352 -2.89 -9.66 -8.72
N ILE A 353 -2.73 -11.00 -8.70
CA ILE A 353 -1.48 -11.59 -8.18
C ILE A 353 -0.28 -11.17 -9.04
N PRO A 354 -0.29 -11.25 -10.38
CA PRO A 354 0.81 -10.74 -11.18
C PRO A 354 1.03 -9.24 -11.02
N ALA A 355 -0.03 -8.43 -10.93
CA ALA A 355 0.11 -6.99 -10.71
C ALA A 355 0.77 -6.67 -9.35
N LEU A 356 0.35 -7.35 -8.27
CA LEU A 356 0.96 -7.26 -6.95
C LEU A 356 2.40 -7.76 -6.93
N THR A 357 2.70 -8.81 -7.71
CA THR A 357 4.05 -9.33 -7.88
C THR A 357 4.95 -8.28 -8.51
N ILE A 358 4.48 -7.66 -9.59
CA ILE A 358 5.21 -6.59 -10.28
C ILE A 358 5.38 -5.40 -9.34
N GLU A 359 4.31 -4.93 -8.70
CA GLU A 359 4.38 -3.85 -7.69
C GLU A 359 5.44 -4.15 -6.63
N LEU A 360 5.44 -5.35 -6.05
CA LEU A 360 6.40 -5.77 -5.03
C LEU A 360 7.85 -5.70 -5.53
N ILE A 361 8.11 -6.14 -6.77
CA ILE A 361 9.45 -6.04 -7.40
C ILE A 361 9.88 -4.58 -7.51
N PHE A 362 8.99 -3.71 -8.00
CA PHE A 362 9.27 -2.29 -8.18
C PHE A 362 9.53 -1.58 -6.83
N VAL A 363 8.75 -1.90 -5.80
CA VAL A 363 8.95 -1.35 -4.45
C VAL A 363 10.25 -1.86 -3.82
N ALA A 364 10.60 -3.13 -4.02
CA ALA A 364 11.87 -3.70 -3.57
C ALA A 364 13.08 -3.00 -4.24
N ILE A 365 13.03 -2.80 -5.56
CA ILE A 365 14.06 -2.05 -6.31
C ILE A 365 14.17 -0.62 -5.77
N GLY A 366 13.03 0.07 -5.59
CA GLY A 366 12.99 1.42 -5.01
C GLY A 366 13.65 1.48 -3.63
N THR A 367 13.37 0.50 -2.77
CA THR A 367 13.97 0.39 -1.43
C THR A 367 15.49 0.27 -1.49
N LEU A 368 16.02 -0.63 -2.32
CA LEU A 368 17.46 -0.84 -2.48
C LEU A 368 18.16 0.40 -3.04
N LEU A 369 17.53 1.08 -4.01
CA LEU A 369 18.03 2.35 -4.53
C LEU A 369 18.06 3.45 -3.46
N ALA A 370 17.05 3.52 -2.60
CA ALA A 370 17.00 4.50 -1.51
C ALA A 370 18.15 4.29 -0.52
N VAL A 371 18.43 3.04 -0.14
CA VAL A 371 19.59 2.70 0.70
C VAL A 371 20.90 3.11 0.02
N ASN A 372 21.05 2.85 -1.28
CA ASN A 372 22.27 3.21 -2.01
C ASN A 372 22.48 4.74 -2.06
N VAL A 373 21.40 5.52 -2.23
CA VAL A 373 21.46 6.99 -2.20
C VAL A 373 21.90 7.49 -0.83
N GLU A 374 21.32 6.96 0.26
CA GLU A 374 21.72 7.34 1.62
C GLU A 374 23.18 6.97 1.91
N ARG A 375 23.60 5.78 1.48
CA ARG A 375 24.99 5.33 1.63
C ARG A 375 25.96 6.28 0.93
N LYS A 376 25.67 6.69 -0.31
CA LYS A 376 26.52 7.65 -1.04
C LYS A 376 26.66 8.98 -0.29
N LYS A 377 25.55 9.52 0.23
CA LYS A 377 25.58 10.74 1.05
C LYS A 377 26.49 10.59 2.27
N LEU A 378 26.35 9.48 3.01
CA LEU A 378 27.16 9.21 4.20
C LEU A 378 28.66 9.10 3.88
N ILE A 379 29.03 8.47 2.76
CA ILE A 379 30.42 8.38 2.31
C ILE A 379 30.97 9.78 2.02
N THR A 380 30.24 10.60 1.25
CA THR A 380 30.67 11.97 0.94
C THR A 380 30.84 12.82 2.19
N THR A 381 29.91 12.75 3.14
CA THR A 381 30.02 13.47 4.41
C THR A 381 31.19 12.97 5.26
N ARG A 382 31.45 11.66 5.26
CA ARG A 382 32.61 11.08 5.95
C ARG A 382 33.92 11.59 5.36
N ASP A 383 34.04 11.62 4.03
CA ASP A 383 35.23 12.12 3.34
C ASP A 383 35.45 13.61 3.62
N GLN A 384 34.38 14.41 3.65
CA GLN A 384 34.44 15.82 4.04
C GLN A 384 34.93 15.98 5.49
N ASN A 385 34.42 15.16 6.42
CA ASN A 385 34.83 15.21 7.83
C ASN A 385 36.29 14.79 8.03
N ILE A 386 36.79 13.79 7.27
CA ILE A 386 38.20 13.40 7.31
C ILE A 386 39.08 14.57 6.85
N LYS A 387 38.75 15.19 5.70
CA LYS A 387 39.48 16.37 5.20
C LYS A 387 39.47 17.53 6.20
N LEU A 388 38.33 17.77 6.84
CA LEU A 388 38.21 18.82 7.86
C LEU A 388 39.09 18.52 9.07
N LYS A 389 39.13 17.26 9.53
CA LYS A 389 39.96 16.83 10.66
C LYS A 389 41.46 16.97 10.35
N ASP A 390 41.88 16.64 9.14
CA ASP A 390 43.27 16.83 8.70
C ASP A 390 43.65 18.30 8.66
N ASN A 391 42.76 19.17 8.15
CA ASN A 391 42.99 20.61 8.13
C ASN A 391 43.09 21.20 9.54
N VAL A 392 42.21 20.79 10.45
CA VAL A 392 42.28 21.21 11.87
C VAL A 392 43.60 20.78 12.49
N SER A 393 44.05 19.55 12.26
CA SER A 393 45.31 19.03 12.81
C SER A 393 46.52 19.80 12.29
N ARG A 394 46.53 20.17 11.00
CA ARG A 394 47.58 21.02 10.40
C ARG A 394 47.62 22.41 11.03
N LEU A 395 46.46 23.06 11.17
CA LEU A 395 46.37 24.37 11.80
C LEU A 395 46.82 24.34 13.27
N GLN A 396 46.47 23.29 14.01
CA GLN A 396 46.91 23.10 15.38
C GLN A 396 48.44 23.05 15.47
N THR A 397 49.06 22.29 14.57
CA THR A 397 50.53 22.16 14.49
C THR A 397 51.20 23.51 14.18
N GLU A 398 50.63 24.29 13.27
CA GLU A 398 51.13 25.64 12.93
C GLU A 398 51.01 26.61 14.12
N VAL A 399 49.90 26.55 14.86
CA VAL A 399 49.70 27.34 16.09
C VAL A 399 50.71 26.93 17.15
N ASP A 400 50.95 25.64 17.35
CA ASP A 400 51.92 25.16 18.33
C ASP A 400 53.35 25.60 17.97
N HIS A 401 53.72 25.56 16.68
CA HIS A 401 55.01 26.07 16.20
C HIS A 401 55.17 27.58 16.40
N THR A 402 54.16 28.37 16.01
CA THR A 402 54.20 29.83 16.19
C THR A 402 54.22 30.23 17.66
N MET A 403 53.48 29.53 18.52
CA MET A 403 53.50 29.77 19.97
C MET A 403 54.85 29.43 20.59
N THR A 404 55.47 28.31 20.17
CA THR A 404 56.82 27.94 20.60
C THR A 404 57.86 28.97 20.18
N ALA A 405 57.77 29.46 18.93
CA ALA A 405 58.65 30.53 18.44
C ALA A 405 58.45 31.84 19.22
N TYR A 406 57.21 32.22 19.51
CA TYR A 406 56.89 33.40 20.33
C TYR A 406 57.48 33.28 21.75
N GLN A 407 57.30 32.15 22.43
CA GLN A 407 57.88 31.90 23.75
C GLN A 407 59.41 31.96 23.73
N ALA A 408 60.06 31.43 22.69
CA ALA A 408 61.51 31.50 22.54
C ALA A 408 62.01 32.95 22.36
N LEU A 409 61.26 33.79 21.63
CA LEU A 409 61.57 35.21 21.48
C LEU A 409 61.40 35.97 22.80
N VAL A 410 60.31 35.74 23.54
CA VAL A 410 60.07 36.34 24.86
C VAL A 410 61.16 35.96 25.86
N ASN A 411 61.60 34.69 25.85
CA ASN A 411 62.69 34.24 26.73
C ASN A 411 64.06 34.83 26.33
N ARG A 412 64.30 35.10 25.04
CA ARG A 412 65.53 35.73 24.54
C ARG A 412 65.59 37.24 24.81
N SER A 413 64.45 37.93 24.83
CA SER A 413 64.39 39.38 25.02
C SER A 413 64.54 39.83 26.47
N GLY A 414 64.95 38.93 27.39
CA GLY A 414 65.50 39.28 28.70
C GLY A 414 64.82 40.45 29.39
N LYS A 415 63.54 40.30 29.76
CA LYS A 415 62.85 41.20 30.70
C LYS A 415 62.93 42.70 30.36
N GLU A 416 62.71 43.08 29.10
CA GLU A 416 62.07 44.37 28.81
C GLU A 416 60.60 44.10 28.51
N THR A 417 59.78 44.29 29.54
CA THR A 417 58.32 44.35 29.47
C THR A 417 57.93 45.46 28.49
N LEU A 418 57.74 45.10 27.22
CA LEU A 418 56.61 45.66 26.50
C LEU A 418 55.38 45.14 27.24
N GLU A 419 54.83 45.96 28.13
CA GLU A 419 53.50 45.75 28.71
C GLU A 419 52.53 45.56 27.53
N ALA A 420 52.28 44.30 27.16
CA ALA A 420 51.02 43.94 26.56
C ALA A 420 49.95 44.40 27.56
N PRO A 421 48.88 45.07 27.14
CA PRO A 421 47.88 45.56 28.09
C PRO A 421 47.27 44.35 28.81
N GLU A 422 47.77 44.07 30.01
CA GLU A 422 47.43 42.93 30.85
C GLU A 422 45.99 43.02 31.41
N SER A 423 45.23 44.08 31.07
CA SER A 423 43.86 44.25 31.53
C SER A 423 42.77 43.65 30.62
N TYR A 424 43.10 43.07 29.45
CA TYR A 424 42.05 42.57 28.53
C TYR A 424 41.62 41.11 28.74
N PHE A 425 42.29 40.36 29.61
CA PHE A 425 42.04 38.90 29.77
C PHE A 425 41.16 38.51 30.96
N GLU A 426 40.65 39.44 31.76
CA GLU A 426 39.78 39.06 32.88
C GLU A 426 38.42 38.49 32.43
N ASN A 427 37.96 38.74 31.18
CA ASN A 427 36.70 38.18 30.69
C ASN A 427 36.60 38.07 29.14
N PRO A 428 37.28 37.10 28.51
CA PRO A 428 37.29 36.94 27.05
C PRO A 428 35.89 36.70 26.47
N LEU A 429 35.66 37.18 25.25
CA LEU A 429 34.45 36.86 24.49
C LEU A 429 34.40 35.35 24.21
N SER A 430 33.25 34.72 24.45
CA SER A 430 33.03 33.34 24.05
C SER A 430 33.01 33.21 22.52
N ALA A 431 33.26 32.01 21.99
CA ALA A 431 33.21 31.74 20.55
C ALA A 431 31.88 32.21 19.91
N ARG A 432 30.77 32.11 20.65
CA ARG A 432 29.45 32.57 20.18
C ARG A 432 29.32 34.08 20.18
N GLU A 433 29.85 34.75 21.20
CA GLU A 433 29.88 36.21 21.28
C GLU A 433 30.77 36.80 20.17
N PHE A 434 31.88 36.14 19.84
CA PHE A 434 32.75 36.51 18.73
C PHE A 434 32.05 36.41 17.37
N GLN A 435 31.33 35.31 17.11
CA GLN A 435 30.51 35.16 15.90
C GLN A 435 29.44 36.26 15.76
N ILE A 436 28.81 36.63 16.88
CA ILE A 436 27.79 37.68 16.90
C ILE A 436 28.43 39.04 16.66
N LEU A 437 29.58 39.34 17.26
CA LEU A 437 30.36 40.57 17.05
C LEU A 437 30.79 40.75 15.59
N HIS A 438 31.21 39.66 14.92
CA HIS A 438 31.58 39.66 13.50
C HIS A 438 30.39 39.95 12.58
N LEU A 439 29.20 39.48 12.94
CA LEU A 439 27.97 39.83 12.22
C LEU A 439 27.49 41.24 12.58
N LEU A 440 27.79 41.70 13.79
CA LEU A 440 27.47 43.05 14.26
C LEU A 440 28.23 44.14 13.49
N SER A 441 29.46 43.85 13.07
CA SER A 441 30.29 44.76 12.27
C SER A 441 29.83 44.92 10.81
N THR A 442 28.87 44.08 10.38
CA THR A 442 28.16 44.24 9.11
C THR A 442 26.89 45.07 9.28
N SER A 443 26.23 45.46 8.18
CA SER A 443 24.96 46.23 8.21
C SER A 443 23.72 45.41 8.63
N LYS A 444 23.88 44.18 9.11
CA LYS A 444 22.78 43.27 9.46
C LYS A 444 22.05 43.67 10.73
N SER A 445 20.72 43.64 10.72
CA SER A 445 19.86 43.83 11.88
C SER A 445 19.94 42.65 12.87
N ASN A 446 19.54 42.87 14.13
CA ASN A 446 19.51 41.81 15.15
C ASN A 446 18.60 40.63 14.77
N GLN A 447 17.59 40.86 13.91
CA GLN A 447 16.72 39.80 13.40
C GLN A 447 17.44 38.96 12.34
N GLU A 448 18.13 39.59 11.39
CA GLU A 448 18.90 38.87 10.37
C GLU A 448 20.06 38.06 10.99
N ILE A 449 20.70 38.61 12.03
CA ILE A 449 21.72 37.88 12.80
C ILE A 449 21.09 36.67 13.51
N ALA A 450 19.90 36.81 14.08
CA ALA A 450 19.17 35.72 14.73
C ALA A 450 18.82 34.60 13.74
N ASP A 451 18.31 34.97 12.56
CA ASP A 451 17.92 34.02 11.51
C ASP A 451 19.13 33.27 10.94
N GLN A 452 20.24 33.96 10.68
CA GLN A 452 21.48 33.35 10.18
C GLN A 452 22.11 32.39 11.19
N LEU A 453 21.96 32.68 12.49
CA LEU A 453 22.53 31.89 13.57
C LEU A 453 21.56 30.85 14.16
N HIS A 454 20.34 30.74 13.61
CA HIS A 454 19.24 29.90 14.10
C HIS A 454 18.93 30.11 15.59
N LEU A 455 18.92 31.37 16.04
CA LEU A 455 18.61 31.77 17.41
C LEU A 455 17.37 32.68 17.47
N SER A 456 16.80 32.86 18.66
CA SER A 456 15.78 33.88 18.86
C SER A 456 16.39 35.28 18.94
N ARG A 457 15.63 36.32 18.54
CA ARG A 457 16.03 37.72 18.69
C ARG A 457 16.38 38.09 20.15
N ASN A 458 15.69 37.50 21.12
CA ASN A 458 15.96 37.72 22.55
C ASN A 458 17.30 37.11 23.00
N THR A 459 17.65 35.94 22.45
CA THR A 459 18.97 35.32 22.67
C THR A 459 20.09 36.21 22.13
N ILE A 460 19.90 36.79 20.93
CA ILE A 460 20.86 37.77 20.37
C ILE A 460 20.99 39.00 21.28
N LYS A 461 19.88 39.61 21.72
CA LYS A 461 19.94 40.75 22.67
C LYS A 461 20.71 40.41 23.94
N THR A 462 20.55 39.21 24.46
CA THR A 462 21.26 38.74 25.67
C THR A 462 22.76 38.64 25.43
N HIS A 463 23.18 38.07 24.28
CA HIS A 463 24.59 38.05 23.91
C HIS A 463 25.15 39.45 23.65
N LEU A 464 24.40 40.35 23.03
CA LEU A 464 24.84 41.74 22.82
C LEU A 464 25.08 42.47 24.13
N LYS A 465 24.21 42.28 25.14
CA LYS A 465 24.42 42.86 26.47
C LYS A 465 25.74 42.38 27.10
N LYS A 466 26.09 41.09 26.92
CA LYS A 466 27.36 40.54 27.41
C LYS A 466 28.56 41.06 26.62
N ILE A 467 28.44 41.17 25.29
CA ILE A 467 29.47 41.72 24.41
C ILE A 467 29.75 43.18 24.79
N TYR A 468 28.70 43.98 24.96
CA TYR A 468 28.79 45.38 25.38
C TYR A 468 29.48 45.51 26.73
N LEU A 469 29.08 44.70 27.72
CA LEU A 469 29.71 44.70 29.03
C LEU A 469 31.18 44.27 29.00
N LYS A 470 31.53 43.29 28.15
CA LYS A 470 32.92 42.80 27.99
C LYS A 470 33.83 43.75 27.19
N LEU A 471 33.26 44.56 26.30
CA LEU A 471 33.97 45.56 25.49
C LEU A 471 33.80 46.98 26.05
N ASP A 472 33.23 47.10 27.26
CA ASP A 472 32.88 48.36 27.94
C ASP A 472 32.01 49.33 27.10
N ALA A 473 31.29 48.83 26.10
CA ALA A 473 30.60 49.62 25.08
C ALA A 473 29.13 49.87 25.43
N HIS A 474 28.61 51.05 25.08
CA HIS A 474 27.23 51.45 25.35
C HIS A 474 26.31 51.16 24.17
N ASP A 475 26.86 51.14 22.95
CA ASP A 475 26.09 50.89 21.74
C ASP A 475 26.81 50.02 20.70
N ARG A 476 26.08 49.73 19.62
CA ARG A 476 26.57 48.90 18.51
C ARG A 476 27.82 49.47 17.85
N LYS A 477 27.89 50.78 17.69
CA LYS A 477 28.98 51.44 16.96
C LYS A 477 30.24 51.42 17.82
N GLU A 478 30.10 51.79 19.09
CA GLU A 478 31.18 51.75 20.09
C GLU A 478 31.71 50.33 20.28
N ALA A 479 30.84 49.31 20.32
CA ALA A 479 31.27 47.92 20.43
C ALA A 479 32.09 47.45 19.22
N VAL A 480 31.75 47.90 18.00
CA VAL A 480 32.50 47.57 16.78
C VAL A 480 33.83 48.35 16.72
N GLU A 481 33.84 49.60 17.19
CA GLU A 481 35.03 50.44 17.26
C GLU A 481 36.04 49.88 18.26
N ARG A 482 35.62 49.60 19.50
CA ARG A 482 36.43 48.92 20.52
C ARG A 482 36.95 47.58 20.05
N ALA A 483 36.11 46.80 19.36
CA ALA A 483 36.54 45.52 18.81
C ALA A 483 37.63 45.67 17.73
N LYS A 484 37.62 46.74 16.94
CA LYS A 484 38.71 47.05 15.99
C LYS A 484 39.98 47.51 16.71
N GLU A 485 39.85 48.36 17.72
CA GLU A 485 40.97 48.80 18.57
C GLU A 485 41.68 47.60 19.22
N TYR A 486 40.90 46.62 19.69
CA TYR A 486 41.41 45.38 20.27
C TYR A 486 41.80 44.31 19.25
N LYS A 487 41.77 44.63 17.95
CA LYS A 487 42.13 43.71 16.84
C LYS A 487 41.33 42.40 16.85
N LEU A 488 40.07 42.47 17.27
CA LEU A 488 39.10 41.36 17.27
C LEU A 488 38.29 41.28 15.97
N LEU A 489 38.38 42.29 15.09
CA LEU A 489 37.65 42.44 13.83
C LEU A 489 38.53 42.89 12.67
#